data_AF-A0A535A3Y9-F1
#
_entry.id   AF-A0A535A3Y9-F1
#
_cell.length_a   1.000
_cell.length_b   1.000
_cell.length_c   1.000
_cell.angle_alpha   90.00
_cell.angle_beta   90.00
_cell.angle_gamma   90.00
#
_symmetry.space_group_name_H-M   'P 1'
#
loop_
_entity.id
_entity.type
_entity.pdbx_description
1 polymer ?
#
loop_
_entity_poly.entity_id
_entity_poly.type
_entity_poly.pdbx_seq_one_letter_code
_entity_poly.pdbx_strand_id
1 'polypeptide(L)'
;MPTDAVWYFGYGSNMSRSIFCERRGMRPLATRWGWLEGYRLCFDLPIGPGERAVANVQPQAGARTCGVLYLLDPGELDRLDRSEGVPRGFYRRIPIEVVVGGEERVAAFTYQSSWTLAGRKPSARYLRLLVEGAREHGLPREYVTFLESHELARDERQQEDAMTQKRVRFYFAYNSPYSFLASGRIEHELAPVGAGVEYKPVYSPRTGGAPDLNSPRFRYLFEDVLRFAEAYGLPLNPGPFADSKKACCGFFFAQEKGRGAAYHDGVYRARWLEAKDIGQEETLAEVAERAGLARDELLAALREPHYEAALERSNADARADEVFGFPFFIYEGKRFWGNDRIEWLVREIKKG
;
A
#
# COMPACT_ATOMS: atom_id res chain seq x y z
N MET A 1 -35.26 -31.44 1.20
CA MET A 1 -34.90 -30.01 0.97
C MET A 1 -35.88 -29.16 1.74
N PRO A 2 -35.47 -28.08 2.43
CA PRO A 2 -36.43 -27.13 3.00
C PRO A 2 -37.38 -26.70 1.89
N THR A 3 -38.69 -26.76 2.13
CA THR A 3 -39.74 -26.55 1.12
C THR A 3 -39.75 -25.13 0.54
N ASP A 4 -39.00 -24.20 1.13
CA ASP A 4 -38.98 -22.77 0.78
C ASP A 4 -37.57 -22.24 0.43
N ALA A 5 -36.62 -23.12 0.04
CA ALA A 5 -35.30 -22.67 -0.37
C ALA A 5 -35.36 -21.86 -1.69
N VAL A 6 -34.61 -20.76 -1.76
CA VAL A 6 -34.63 -19.82 -2.89
C VAL A 6 -33.24 -19.65 -3.46
N TRP A 7 -33.14 -19.58 -4.78
CA TRP A 7 -31.89 -19.25 -5.47
C TRP A 7 -31.63 -17.74 -5.44
N TYR A 8 -30.45 -17.37 -4.96
CA TYR A 8 -29.88 -16.03 -5.04
C TYR A 8 -28.79 -15.99 -6.11
N PHE A 9 -28.82 -15.00 -7.00
CA PHE A 9 -27.78 -14.76 -8.00
C PHE A 9 -26.86 -13.60 -7.58
N GLY A 10 -25.59 -13.92 -7.30
CA GLY A 10 -24.53 -12.94 -7.05
C GLY A 10 -23.69 -12.66 -8.30
N TYR A 11 -23.56 -11.38 -8.65
CA TYR A 11 -22.77 -10.90 -9.80
C TYR A 11 -21.65 -9.92 -9.41
N GLY A 12 -21.57 -9.54 -8.14
CA GLY A 12 -20.59 -8.60 -7.58
C GLY A 12 -19.64 -9.28 -6.60
N SER A 13 -19.29 -8.60 -5.50
CA SER A 13 -18.41 -9.17 -4.46
C SER A 13 -18.90 -10.49 -3.85
N ASN A 14 -20.21 -10.75 -3.88
CA ASN A 14 -20.78 -12.03 -3.43
C ASN A 14 -20.42 -13.23 -4.33
N MET A 15 -19.81 -13.01 -5.50
CA MET A 15 -19.19 -14.11 -6.27
C MET A 15 -17.95 -14.67 -5.58
N SER A 16 -17.27 -13.91 -4.72
CA SER A 16 -16.09 -14.40 -4.01
C SER A 16 -16.49 -15.21 -2.78
N ARG A 17 -15.94 -16.42 -2.66
CA ARG A 17 -16.21 -17.29 -1.50
C ARG A 17 -15.70 -16.68 -0.19
N SER A 18 -14.56 -15.99 -0.22
CA SER A 18 -14.00 -15.27 0.94
C SER A 18 -14.94 -14.17 1.47
N ILE A 19 -15.74 -13.56 0.60
CA ILE A 19 -16.72 -12.57 1.00
C ILE A 19 -18.01 -13.24 1.44
N PHE A 20 -18.55 -14.11 0.60
CA PHE A 20 -19.89 -14.65 0.80
C PHE A 20 -19.91 -15.67 1.95
N CYS A 21 -19.02 -16.66 1.95
CA CYS A 21 -19.03 -17.73 2.94
C CYS A 21 -18.23 -17.40 4.20
N GLU A 22 -17.05 -16.77 4.05
CA GLU A 22 -16.15 -16.53 5.18
C GLU A 22 -16.50 -15.22 5.90
N ARG A 23 -16.38 -14.07 5.23
CA ARG A 23 -16.61 -12.76 5.85
C ARG A 23 -18.07 -12.55 6.28
N ARG A 24 -19.04 -12.92 5.45
CA ARG A 24 -20.47 -12.80 5.78
C ARG A 24 -21.02 -14.01 6.53
N GLY A 25 -20.28 -15.12 6.57
CA GLY A 25 -20.71 -16.32 7.26
C GLY A 25 -21.87 -17.07 6.59
N MET A 26 -22.14 -16.83 5.30
CA MET A 26 -23.24 -17.50 4.59
C MET A 26 -22.98 -19.00 4.44
N ARG A 27 -24.05 -19.79 4.43
CA ARG A 27 -23.99 -21.26 4.27
C ARG A 27 -24.99 -21.71 3.19
N PRO A 28 -24.64 -21.61 1.89
CA PRO A 28 -25.53 -22.04 0.82
C PRO A 28 -25.69 -23.57 0.81
N LEU A 29 -26.92 -24.03 0.53
CA LEU A 29 -27.25 -25.45 0.38
C LEU A 29 -26.69 -26.05 -0.91
N ALA A 30 -26.55 -25.23 -1.95
CA ALA A 30 -25.96 -25.59 -3.23
C ALA A 30 -25.39 -24.35 -3.91
N THR A 31 -24.43 -24.58 -4.82
CA THR A 31 -23.81 -23.52 -5.61
C THR A 31 -23.68 -23.93 -7.06
N ARG A 32 -24.06 -23.03 -7.97
CA ARG A 32 -23.94 -23.18 -9.43
C ARG A 32 -23.48 -21.83 -10.01
N TRP A 33 -23.16 -21.77 -11.29
CA TRP A 33 -23.02 -20.50 -12.01
C TRP A 33 -23.93 -20.49 -13.23
N GLY A 34 -24.28 -19.32 -13.73
CA GLY A 34 -25.13 -19.19 -14.91
C GLY A 34 -25.18 -17.80 -15.49
N TRP A 35 -25.88 -17.66 -16.61
CA TRP A 35 -26.05 -16.42 -17.35
C TRP A 35 -27.40 -15.77 -17.05
N LEU A 36 -27.36 -14.54 -16.57
CA LEU A 36 -28.51 -13.66 -16.49
C LEU A 36 -28.63 -12.89 -17.81
N GLU A 37 -29.61 -13.26 -18.63
CA GLU A 37 -29.89 -12.62 -19.92
C GLU A 37 -30.74 -11.36 -19.77
N GLY A 38 -30.55 -10.38 -20.67
CA GLY A 38 -31.27 -9.11 -20.65
C GLY A 38 -30.76 -8.10 -19.63
N TYR A 39 -29.64 -8.39 -18.95
CA TYR A 39 -29.01 -7.50 -17.98
C TYR A 39 -27.51 -7.34 -18.27
N ARG A 40 -27.04 -6.10 -18.24
CA ARG A 40 -25.62 -5.77 -18.25
C ARG A 40 -25.07 -5.57 -16.84
N LEU A 41 -23.83 -6.00 -16.63
CA LEU A 41 -23.04 -5.59 -15.49
C LEU A 41 -22.67 -4.11 -15.63
N CYS A 42 -22.84 -3.34 -14.56
CA CYS A 42 -22.45 -1.94 -14.46
C CYS A 42 -21.64 -1.71 -13.18
N PHE A 43 -20.81 -0.69 -13.17
CA PHE A 43 -20.17 -0.17 -11.96
C PHE A 43 -20.65 1.25 -11.73
N ASP A 44 -21.92 1.39 -11.34
CA ASP A 44 -22.61 2.68 -11.23
C ASP A 44 -23.14 2.97 -9.82
N LEU A 45 -23.01 2.05 -8.86
CA LEU A 45 -23.36 2.29 -7.47
C LEU A 45 -22.19 2.98 -6.74
N PRO A 46 -22.26 4.30 -6.46
CA PRO A 46 -21.10 5.04 -5.96
C PRO A 46 -20.68 4.59 -4.56
N ILE A 47 -19.37 4.51 -4.31
CA ILE A 47 -18.80 4.28 -2.97
C ILE A 47 -17.80 5.38 -2.61
N GLY A 48 -18.20 6.20 -1.64
CA GLY A 48 -17.41 7.33 -1.17
C GLY A 48 -17.32 8.45 -2.23
N PRO A 49 -16.42 9.43 -2.01
CA PRO A 49 -16.11 10.41 -3.04
C PRO A 49 -15.41 9.74 -4.23
N GLY A 50 -15.48 10.39 -5.39
CA GLY A 50 -14.68 10.03 -6.55
C GLY A 50 -15.27 9.06 -7.55
N GLU A 51 -14.45 8.63 -8.51
CA GLU A 51 -14.85 7.73 -9.62
C GLU A 51 -15.29 6.33 -9.19
N ARG A 52 -15.13 5.93 -7.92
CA ARG A 52 -15.35 4.55 -7.47
C ARG A 52 -16.83 4.16 -7.40
N ALA A 53 -17.11 2.96 -7.89
CA ALA A 53 -18.39 2.29 -7.71
C ALA A 53 -18.24 0.79 -7.56
N VAL A 54 -19.30 0.15 -7.07
CA VAL A 54 -19.45 -1.30 -7.02
C VAL A 54 -20.44 -1.79 -8.05
N ALA A 55 -20.45 -3.11 -8.21
CA ALA A 55 -21.24 -3.78 -9.22
C ALA A 55 -22.74 -3.57 -8.99
N ASN A 56 -23.43 -3.38 -10.10
CA ASN A 56 -24.88 -3.36 -10.22
C ASN A 56 -25.27 -4.08 -11.52
N VAL A 57 -26.55 -4.43 -11.67
CA VAL A 57 -27.10 -4.94 -12.94
C VAL A 57 -28.23 -4.04 -13.43
N GLN A 58 -28.18 -3.70 -14.71
CA GLN A 58 -29.20 -2.85 -15.35
C GLN A 58 -29.81 -3.57 -16.56
N PRO A 59 -31.13 -3.46 -16.79
CA PRO A 59 -31.76 -4.04 -17.96
C PRO A 59 -31.14 -3.48 -19.25
N GLN A 60 -30.74 -4.36 -20.15
CA GLN A 60 -30.30 -4.02 -21.48
C GLN A 60 -30.56 -5.21 -22.42
N ALA A 61 -31.40 -5.00 -23.43
CA ALA A 61 -31.72 -6.02 -24.42
C ALA A 61 -30.44 -6.51 -25.12
N GLY A 62 -30.30 -7.83 -25.23
CA GLY A 62 -29.12 -8.49 -25.82
C GLY A 62 -27.88 -8.54 -24.93
N ALA A 63 -27.87 -7.89 -23.75
CA ALA A 63 -26.79 -8.03 -22.79
C ALA A 63 -26.95 -9.31 -21.96
N ARG A 64 -25.84 -9.82 -21.44
CA ARG A 64 -25.82 -10.93 -20.48
C ARG A 64 -24.76 -10.73 -19.41
N THR A 65 -25.04 -11.18 -18.19
CA THR A 65 -24.16 -11.11 -17.03
C THR A 65 -23.97 -12.51 -16.47
N CYS A 66 -22.74 -13.00 -16.35
CA CYS A 66 -22.47 -14.27 -15.69
C CYS A 66 -22.30 -14.05 -14.18
N GLY A 67 -22.72 -15.02 -13.37
CA GLY A 67 -22.63 -14.92 -11.93
C GLY A 67 -22.84 -16.27 -11.24
N VAL A 68 -22.86 -16.22 -9.91
CA VAL A 68 -22.94 -17.40 -9.05
C VAL A 68 -24.33 -17.49 -8.44
N LEU A 69 -24.95 -18.66 -8.57
CA LEU A 69 -26.20 -19.03 -7.94
C LEU A 69 -25.93 -19.73 -6.60
N TYR A 70 -26.55 -19.25 -5.54
CA TYR A 70 -26.51 -19.82 -4.20
C TYR A 70 -27.92 -20.21 -3.77
N LEU A 71 -28.15 -21.48 -3.44
CA LEU A 71 -29.43 -21.94 -2.90
C LEU A 71 -29.45 -21.66 -1.40
N LEU A 72 -30.36 -20.82 -0.94
CA LEU A 72 -30.43 -20.36 0.45
C LEU A 72 -31.72 -20.86 1.10
N ASP A 73 -31.63 -21.28 2.36
CA ASP A 73 -32.82 -21.43 3.19
C ASP A 73 -33.36 -20.04 3.64
N PRO A 74 -34.60 -19.96 4.15
CA PRO A 74 -35.17 -18.68 4.60
C PRO A 74 -34.34 -17.94 5.65
N GLY A 75 -33.64 -18.65 6.55
CA GLY A 75 -32.84 -18.04 7.62
C GLY A 75 -31.51 -17.44 7.13
N GLU A 76 -30.88 -18.05 6.13
CA GLU A 76 -29.74 -17.50 5.39
C GLU A 76 -30.18 -16.31 4.54
N LEU A 77 -31.33 -16.42 3.87
CA LEU A 77 -31.91 -15.36 3.05
C LEU A 77 -32.15 -14.06 3.85
N ASP A 78 -32.73 -14.17 5.04
CA ASP A 78 -32.95 -13.03 5.95
C ASP A 78 -31.64 -12.39 6.42
N ARG A 79 -30.59 -13.20 6.64
CA ARG A 79 -29.25 -12.69 6.98
C ARG A 79 -28.63 -11.92 5.82
N LEU A 80 -28.78 -12.44 4.60
CA LEU A 80 -28.27 -11.80 3.41
C LEU A 80 -28.91 -10.41 3.21
N ASP A 81 -30.24 -10.31 3.32
CA ASP A 81 -30.97 -9.04 3.20
C ASP A 81 -30.45 -7.95 4.14
N ARG A 82 -30.25 -8.30 5.42
CA ARG A 82 -29.74 -7.36 6.43
C ARG A 82 -28.33 -6.88 6.07
N SER A 83 -27.49 -7.77 5.54
CA SER A 83 -26.11 -7.45 5.17
C SER A 83 -25.98 -6.63 3.90
N GLU A 84 -26.91 -6.77 2.95
CA GLU A 84 -26.97 -5.97 1.71
C GLU A 84 -27.61 -4.59 1.94
N GLY A 85 -28.15 -4.33 3.13
CA GLY A 85 -28.79 -3.06 3.43
C GLY A 85 -30.11 -2.86 2.67
N VAL A 86 -30.81 -3.95 2.32
CA VAL A 86 -32.17 -3.91 1.73
C VAL A 86 -33.13 -3.09 2.62
N PRO A 87 -33.15 -3.25 3.96
CA PRO A 87 -33.98 -2.41 4.83
C PRO A 87 -33.61 -0.93 4.81
N ARG A 88 -32.41 -0.58 4.35
CA ARG A 88 -31.88 0.80 4.25
C ARG A 88 -32.05 1.40 2.85
N GLY A 89 -32.65 0.66 1.92
CA GLY A 89 -32.96 1.14 0.57
C GLY A 89 -31.79 1.15 -0.42
N PHE A 90 -30.62 0.61 -0.06
CA PHE A 90 -29.47 0.57 -0.98
C PHE A 90 -29.66 -0.41 -2.15
N TYR A 91 -30.42 -1.48 -1.92
CA TYR A 91 -30.76 -2.47 -2.93
C TYR A 91 -32.21 -2.95 -2.75
N ARG A 92 -32.85 -3.32 -3.87
CA ARG A 92 -34.11 -4.07 -3.89
C ARG A 92 -33.89 -5.45 -4.49
N ARG A 93 -34.69 -6.43 -4.06
CA ARG A 93 -34.77 -7.72 -4.75
C ARG A 93 -35.53 -7.55 -6.05
N ILE A 94 -35.02 -8.15 -7.11
CA ILE A 94 -35.74 -8.32 -8.37
C ILE A 94 -35.79 -9.81 -8.73
N PRO A 95 -36.95 -10.32 -9.19
CA PRO A 95 -37.03 -11.67 -9.72
C PRO A 95 -36.30 -11.74 -11.06
N ILE A 96 -35.60 -12.84 -11.29
CA ILE A 96 -34.84 -13.08 -12.51
C ILE A 96 -34.90 -14.57 -12.90
N GLU A 97 -34.58 -14.86 -14.16
CA GLU A 97 -34.29 -16.21 -14.63
C GLU A 97 -32.82 -16.29 -15.04
N VAL A 98 -32.13 -17.32 -14.57
CA VAL A 98 -30.71 -17.54 -14.88
C VAL A 98 -30.57 -18.82 -15.69
N VAL A 99 -29.89 -18.74 -16.83
CA VAL A 99 -29.60 -19.89 -17.70
C VAL A 99 -28.37 -20.63 -17.19
N VAL A 100 -28.53 -21.87 -16.76
CA VAL A 100 -27.48 -22.73 -16.22
C VAL A 100 -27.20 -23.87 -17.19
N GLY A 101 -25.93 -24.15 -17.46
CA GLY A 101 -25.53 -25.22 -18.38
C GLY A 101 -25.95 -25.00 -19.83
N GLY A 102 -26.43 -23.80 -20.19
CA GLY A 102 -26.84 -23.43 -21.56
C GLY A 102 -28.31 -23.71 -21.89
N GLU A 103 -29.03 -24.46 -21.07
CA GLU A 103 -30.40 -24.92 -21.39
C GLU A 103 -31.39 -24.73 -20.23
N GLU A 104 -30.96 -24.98 -18.99
CA GLU A 104 -31.84 -24.94 -17.82
C GLU A 104 -32.09 -23.50 -17.37
N ARG A 105 -33.36 -23.11 -17.25
CA ARG A 105 -33.76 -21.82 -16.64
C ARG A 105 -34.08 -22.03 -15.17
N VAL A 106 -33.30 -21.37 -14.32
CA VAL A 106 -33.48 -21.39 -12.87
C VAL A 106 -34.09 -20.07 -12.42
N ALA A 107 -35.28 -20.13 -11.83
CA ALA A 107 -35.90 -18.99 -11.17
C ALA A 107 -35.09 -18.59 -9.93
N ALA A 108 -34.71 -17.32 -9.85
CA ALA A 108 -33.89 -16.78 -8.78
C ALA A 108 -34.29 -15.33 -8.48
N PHE A 109 -33.68 -14.74 -7.46
CA PHE A 109 -33.67 -13.29 -7.30
C PHE A 109 -32.24 -12.76 -7.30
N THR A 110 -32.10 -11.48 -7.60
CA THR A 110 -30.84 -10.75 -7.37
C THR A 110 -31.13 -9.39 -6.75
N TYR A 111 -30.08 -8.72 -6.30
CA TYR A 111 -30.16 -7.36 -5.79
C TYR A 111 -29.87 -6.38 -6.92
N GLN A 112 -30.68 -5.34 -7.03
CA GLN A 112 -30.46 -4.23 -7.95
C GLN A 112 -30.60 -2.92 -7.18
N SER A 113 -29.71 -1.97 -7.43
CA SER A 113 -29.87 -0.60 -6.91
C SER A 113 -30.42 0.32 -8.00
N SER A 114 -31.36 1.19 -7.61
CA SER A 114 -31.79 2.33 -8.41
C SER A 114 -30.94 3.58 -8.15
N TRP A 115 -30.05 3.56 -7.16
CA TRP A 115 -29.12 4.66 -6.91
C TRP A 115 -27.89 4.48 -7.79
N THR A 116 -27.86 5.20 -8.91
CA THR A 116 -26.78 5.08 -9.89
C THR A 116 -26.18 6.44 -10.19
N LEU A 117 -24.89 6.44 -10.53
CA LEU A 117 -24.17 7.61 -11.00
C LEU A 117 -23.30 7.23 -12.19
N ALA A 118 -23.52 7.91 -13.32
CA ALA A 118 -22.82 7.63 -14.56
C ALA A 118 -21.33 7.97 -14.49
N GLY A 119 -20.53 7.33 -15.34
CA GLY A 119 -19.09 7.59 -15.45
C GLY A 119 -18.24 7.03 -14.30
N ARG A 120 -18.85 6.27 -13.39
CA ARG A 120 -18.16 5.56 -12.32
C ARG A 120 -17.50 4.28 -12.82
N LYS A 121 -16.51 3.79 -12.06
CA LYS A 121 -15.62 2.68 -12.42
C LYS A 121 -15.30 1.82 -11.19
N PRO A 122 -14.98 0.52 -11.34
CA PRO A 122 -14.51 -0.30 -10.24
C PRO A 122 -13.10 0.09 -9.81
N SER A 123 -12.80 -0.02 -8.51
CA SER A 123 -11.40 0.01 -8.06
C SER A 123 -10.65 -1.27 -8.46
N ALA A 124 -9.33 -1.19 -8.62
CA ALA A 124 -8.49 -2.37 -8.91
C ALA A 124 -8.68 -3.51 -7.88
N ARG A 125 -8.76 -3.15 -6.59
CA ARG A 125 -9.00 -4.12 -5.51
C ARG A 125 -10.37 -4.79 -5.64
N TYR A 126 -11.40 -4.01 -5.94
CA TYR A 126 -12.75 -4.53 -6.10
C TYR A 126 -12.87 -5.42 -7.34
N LEU A 127 -12.26 -5.03 -8.47
CA LEU A 127 -12.32 -5.83 -9.69
C LEU A 127 -11.58 -7.17 -9.53
N ARG A 128 -10.42 -7.18 -8.87
CA ARG A 128 -9.70 -8.44 -8.55
C ARG A 128 -10.58 -9.43 -7.80
N LEU A 129 -11.37 -8.95 -6.84
CA LEU A 129 -12.29 -9.79 -6.08
C LEU A 129 -13.35 -10.47 -6.95
N LEU A 130 -13.89 -9.75 -7.95
CA LEU A 130 -14.85 -10.31 -8.91
C LEU A 130 -14.18 -11.33 -9.83
N VAL A 131 -12.96 -11.02 -10.31
CA VAL A 131 -12.17 -11.91 -11.17
C VAL A 131 -11.79 -13.21 -10.43
N GLU A 132 -11.32 -13.10 -9.19
CA GLU A 132 -10.99 -14.25 -8.34
C GLU A 132 -12.24 -15.09 -8.05
N GLY A 133 -13.36 -14.47 -7.66
CA GLY A 133 -14.62 -15.19 -7.48
C GLY A 133 -15.11 -15.89 -8.75
N ALA A 134 -15.01 -15.23 -9.91
CA ALA A 134 -15.35 -15.84 -11.19
C ALA A 134 -14.48 -17.09 -11.48
N ARG A 135 -13.17 -17.01 -11.22
CA ARG A 135 -12.24 -18.14 -11.38
C ARG A 135 -12.50 -19.26 -10.39
N GLU A 136 -12.74 -18.93 -9.12
CA GLU A 136 -13.07 -19.89 -8.04
C GLU A 136 -14.30 -20.75 -8.39
N HIS A 137 -15.30 -20.15 -9.03
CA HIS A 137 -16.54 -20.82 -9.41
C HIS A 137 -16.52 -21.40 -10.84
N GLY A 138 -15.40 -21.29 -11.56
CA GLY A 138 -15.24 -21.85 -12.90
C GLY A 138 -16.09 -21.16 -13.97
N LEU A 139 -16.33 -19.85 -13.84
CA LEU A 139 -17.06 -19.08 -14.85
C LEU A 139 -16.28 -19.06 -16.19
N PRO A 140 -16.96 -18.89 -17.34
CA PRO A 140 -16.34 -18.91 -18.65
C PRO A 140 -15.19 -17.89 -18.78
N ARG A 141 -14.10 -18.31 -19.45
CA ARG A 141 -12.91 -17.46 -19.68
C ARG A 141 -13.26 -16.14 -20.36
N GLU A 142 -14.21 -16.15 -21.29
CA GLU A 142 -14.71 -14.93 -21.95
C GLU A 142 -15.26 -13.90 -20.95
N TYR A 143 -15.91 -14.37 -19.87
CA TYR A 143 -16.47 -13.49 -18.86
C TYR A 143 -15.38 -12.97 -17.92
N VAL A 144 -14.39 -13.79 -17.59
CA VAL A 144 -13.20 -13.36 -16.83
C VAL A 144 -12.44 -12.27 -17.60
N THR A 145 -12.19 -12.46 -18.90
CA THR A 145 -11.57 -11.44 -19.76
C THR A 145 -12.41 -10.17 -19.83
N PHE A 146 -13.74 -10.30 -19.93
CA PHE A 146 -14.66 -9.17 -19.89
C PHE A 146 -14.51 -8.38 -18.58
N LEU A 147 -14.47 -9.05 -17.42
CA LEU A 147 -14.23 -8.39 -16.13
C LEU A 147 -12.88 -7.65 -16.15
N GLU A 148 -11.80 -8.31 -16.57
CA GLU A 148 -10.45 -7.73 -16.63
C GLU A 148 -10.32 -6.53 -17.58
N SER A 149 -11.17 -6.41 -18.60
CA SER A 149 -11.15 -5.30 -19.56
C SER A 149 -11.75 -3.99 -19.05
N HIS A 150 -12.36 -3.97 -17.86
CA HIS A 150 -12.99 -2.76 -17.34
C HIS A 150 -11.95 -1.70 -16.98
N GLU A 151 -12.22 -0.46 -17.41
CA GLU A 151 -11.44 0.70 -16.98
C GLU A 151 -11.53 0.86 -15.46
N LEU A 152 -10.38 1.03 -14.81
CA LEU A 152 -10.31 1.15 -13.37
C LEU A 152 -10.56 2.59 -12.93
N ALA A 153 -11.28 2.75 -11.83
CA ALA A 153 -11.33 4.02 -11.12
C ALA A 153 -9.91 4.41 -10.72
N ARG A 154 -9.57 5.69 -10.95
CA ARG A 154 -8.36 6.27 -10.37
C ARG A 154 -8.48 6.16 -8.85
N ASP A 155 -7.51 5.55 -8.19
CA ASP A 155 -7.57 5.42 -6.73
C ASP A 155 -7.29 6.78 -6.11
N GLU A 156 -8.34 7.56 -5.87
CA GLU A 156 -8.22 8.86 -5.22
C GLU A 156 -7.62 8.77 -3.82
N ARG A 157 -7.55 7.57 -3.19
CA ARG A 157 -6.77 7.39 -1.96
C ARG A 157 -5.26 7.47 -2.21
N GLN A 158 -4.76 7.24 -3.42
CA GLN A 158 -3.35 7.52 -3.73
C GLN A 158 -3.06 9.02 -3.88
N GLN A 159 -4.10 9.86 -4.06
CA GLN A 159 -3.98 11.33 -4.05
C GLN A 159 -4.40 11.93 -2.71
N GLU A 160 -5.43 11.42 -2.03
CA GLU A 160 -5.81 11.79 -0.67
C GLU A 160 -4.81 11.24 0.35
N ASP A 161 -4.28 10.03 0.29
CA ASP A 161 -3.15 9.61 1.17
C ASP A 161 -1.85 10.38 0.83
N ALA A 162 -1.76 11.02 -0.33
CA ALA A 162 -0.68 11.96 -0.65
C ALA A 162 -0.96 13.41 -0.19
N MET A 163 -2.23 13.78 0.02
CA MET A 163 -2.68 15.12 0.46
C MET A 163 -3.16 15.19 1.93
N THR A 164 -3.47 14.06 2.57
CA THR A 164 -3.96 13.93 3.95
C THR A 164 -3.11 13.02 4.83
N GLN A 165 -2.07 12.36 4.30
CA GLN A 165 -1.07 11.76 5.19
C GLN A 165 -0.10 12.84 5.62
N LYS A 166 -0.08 13.10 6.93
CA LYS A 166 0.92 13.94 7.57
C LYS A 166 2.30 13.34 7.23
N ARG A 167 2.97 13.83 6.19
CA ARG A 167 4.20 13.20 5.69
C ARG A 167 5.39 14.09 6.00
N VAL A 168 6.31 13.53 6.77
CA VAL A 168 7.56 14.19 7.12
C VAL A 168 8.61 13.76 6.13
N ARG A 169 9.13 14.70 5.34
CA ARG A 169 10.31 14.46 4.54
C ARG A 169 11.51 14.39 5.46
N PHE A 170 12.23 13.28 5.45
CA PHE A 170 13.40 13.02 6.28
C PHE A 170 14.64 12.90 5.38
N TYR A 171 15.44 13.96 5.35
CA TYR A 171 16.77 13.95 4.73
C TYR A 171 17.82 13.42 5.68
N PHE A 172 18.61 12.47 5.22
CA PHE A 172 19.65 11.83 6.00
C PHE A 172 20.88 11.48 5.17
N ALA A 173 21.99 11.26 5.87
CA ALA A 173 23.20 10.70 5.30
C ALA A 173 23.64 9.51 6.16
N TYR A 174 23.96 8.37 5.54
CA TYR A 174 24.33 7.16 6.27
C TYR A 174 25.59 7.30 7.15
N ASN A 175 26.48 8.26 6.83
CA ASN A 175 27.64 8.61 7.65
C ASN A 175 27.35 9.63 8.76
N SER A 176 26.13 10.11 8.93
CA SER A 176 25.77 11.03 10.02
C SER A 176 25.31 10.24 11.25
N PRO A 177 26.02 10.31 12.39
CA PRO A 177 25.60 9.63 13.62
C PRO A 177 24.28 10.17 14.16
N TYR A 178 24.00 11.48 14.01
CA TYR A 178 22.70 12.02 14.39
C TYR A 178 21.57 11.53 13.48
N SER A 179 21.84 11.21 12.21
CA SER A 179 20.83 10.60 11.33
C SER A 179 20.51 9.17 11.74
N PHE A 180 21.52 8.42 12.21
CA PHE A 180 21.31 7.11 12.80
C PHE A 180 20.44 7.18 14.05
N LEU A 181 20.75 8.08 14.99
CA LEU A 181 19.94 8.31 16.19
C LEU A 181 18.49 8.68 15.86
N ALA A 182 18.30 9.61 14.93
CA ALA A 182 16.97 10.00 14.47
C ALA A 182 16.22 8.84 13.82
N SER A 183 16.88 8.06 12.97
CA SER A 183 16.27 6.91 12.30
C SER A 183 15.76 5.88 13.29
N GLY A 184 16.46 5.66 14.40
CA GLY A 184 16.06 4.69 15.42
C GLY A 184 14.77 5.06 16.17
N ARG A 185 14.27 6.30 16.06
CA ARG A 185 13.07 6.74 16.78
C ARG A 185 12.02 7.46 15.93
N ILE A 186 12.35 8.01 14.77
CA ILE A 186 11.44 8.92 14.03
C ILE A 186 10.07 8.30 13.74
N GLU A 187 10.01 7.03 13.31
CA GLU A 187 8.71 6.38 13.05
C GLU A 187 7.91 6.17 14.34
N HIS A 188 8.57 5.80 15.44
CA HIS A 188 7.94 5.65 16.75
C HIS A 188 7.35 6.99 17.24
N GLU A 189 8.07 8.09 17.06
CA GLU A 189 7.64 9.43 17.46
C GLU A 189 6.49 9.99 16.60
N LEU A 190 6.44 9.61 15.33
CA LEU A 190 5.42 10.07 14.38
C LEU A 190 4.15 9.20 14.39
N ALA A 191 4.24 7.94 14.79
CA ALA A 191 3.09 7.02 14.84
C ALA A 191 1.90 7.56 15.69
N PRO A 192 2.10 8.10 16.91
CA PRO A 192 1.01 8.66 17.72
C PRO A 192 0.29 9.86 17.10
N VAL A 193 0.93 10.54 16.14
CA VAL A 193 0.35 11.70 15.43
C VAL A 193 -0.11 11.36 14.01
N GLY A 194 -0.13 10.07 13.66
CA GLY A 194 -0.59 9.58 12.35
C GLY A 194 0.29 10.05 11.19
N ALA A 195 1.56 10.37 11.45
CA ALA A 195 2.46 10.87 10.43
C ALA A 195 3.39 9.77 9.88
N GLY A 196 3.58 9.77 8.56
CA GLY A 196 4.51 8.88 7.85
C GLY A 196 5.83 9.57 7.50
N VAL A 197 6.84 8.77 7.16
CA VAL A 197 8.17 9.27 6.77
C VAL A 197 8.38 9.11 5.27
N GLU A 198 8.78 10.18 4.60
CA GLU A 198 9.35 10.14 3.26
C GLU A 198 10.89 10.21 3.39
N TYR A 199 11.52 9.06 3.26
CA TYR A 199 12.97 8.90 3.33
C TYR A 199 13.67 9.49 2.10
N LYS A 200 14.65 10.38 2.34
CA LYS A 200 15.45 11.05 1.31
C LYS A 200 16.93 10.88 1.63
N PRO A 201 17.59 9.81 1.15
CA PRO A 201 19.04 9.69 1.31
C PRO A 201 19.73 10.79 0.51
N VAL A 202 20.76 11.39 1.11
CA VAL A 202 21.59 12.42 0.48
C VAL A 202 23.03 11.98 0.57
N TYR A 203 23.75 12.20 -0.52
CA TYR A 203 25.18 11.93 -0.59
C TYR A 203 25.88 13.12 -1.25
N SER A 204 26.89 13.65 -0.60
CA SER A 204 27.83 14.58 -1.20
C SER A 204 29.26 14.11 -0.94
N PRO A 205 30.17 14.19 -1.93
CA PRO A 205 31.59 13.93 -1.72
C PRO A 205 32.20 14.82 -0.63
N ARG A 206 31.67 16.04 -0.44
CA ARG A 206 32.10 16.95 0.65
C ARG A 206 31.63 16.48 2.03
N THR A 207 30.50 15.77 2.10
CA THR A 207 30.05 15.06 3.31
C THR A 207 30.65 13.66 3.44
N GLY A 208 31.39 13.20 2.42
CA GLY A 208 32.13 11.93 2.40
C GLY A 208 33.62 12.08 2.69
N GLY A 209 34.14 13.32 2.82
CA GLY A 209 35.49 13.54 3.33
C GLY A 209 35.57 13.15 4.80
N ALA A 210 36.59 12.38 5.18
CA ALA A 210 36.81 12.00 6.57
C ALA A 210 36.92 13.28 7.42
N PRO A 211 36.07 13.45 8.46
CA PRO A 211 36.14 14.60 9.32
C PRO A 211 37.47 14.64 10.06
N ASP A 212 37.94 15.84 10.41
CA ASP A 212 39.08 15.98 11.32
C ASP A 212 38.69 15.47 12.71
N LEU A 213 39.10 14.24 12.99
CA LEU A 213 38.81 13.53 14.24
C LEU A 213 39.39 14.23 15.47
N ASN A 214 40.41 15.09 15.28
CA ASN A 214 41.07 15.81 16.38
C ASN A 214 40.41 17.17 16.67
N SER A 215 39.51 17.64 15.80
CA SER A 215 38.87 18.94 16.00
C SER A 215 38.03 18.96 17.30
N PRO A 216 38.06 20.04 18.09
CA PRO A 216 37.24 20.17 19.30
C PRO A 216 35.75 19.95 19.02
N ARG A 217 35.26 20.41 17.86
CA ARG A 217 33.89 20.21 17.40
C ARG A 217 33.56 18.73 17.22
N PHE A 218 34.46 17.95 16.63
CA PHE A 218 34.22 16.53 16.39
C PHE A 218 34.23 15.72 17.68
N ARG A 219 35.17 16.01 18.60
CA ARG A 219 35.19 15.38 19.93
C ARG A 219 33.88 15.62 20.69
N TYR A 220 33.42 16.87 20.75
CA TYR A 220 32.14 17.20 21.36
C TYR A 220 30.97 16.46 20.68
N LEU A 221 30.95 16.43 19.34
CA LEU A 221 29.90 15.73 18.58
C LEU A 221 29.79 14.26 19.00
N PHE A 222 30.92 13.57 19.17
CA PHE A 222 30.90 12.16 19.59
C PHE A 222 30.50 11.97 21.05
N GLU A 223 30.96 12.83 21.96
CA GLU A 223 30.47 12.82 23.35
C GLU A 223 28.95 12.97 23.41
N ASP A 224 28.39 13.88 22.61
CA ASP A 224 26.96 14.17 22.59
C ASP A 224 26.13 13.05 21.94
N VAL A 225 26.62 12.48 20.83
CA VAL A 225 26.01 11.29 20.20
C VAL A 225 25.95 10.13 21.20
N LEU A 226 27.00 9.91 22.00
CA LEU A 226 27.01 8.85 23.00
C LEU A 226 25.96 9.08 24.11
N ARG A 227 25.75 10.33 24.55
CA ARG A 227 24.69 10.67 25.52
C ARG A 227 23.31 10.31 24.97
N PHE A 228 23.02 10.64 23.71
CA PHE A 228 21.76 10.28 23.08
C PHE A 228 21.62 8.76 22.89
N ALA A 229 22.68 8.10 22.44
CA ALA A 229 22.69 6.65 22.25
C ALA A 229 22.38 5.92 23.57
N GLU A 230 23.02 6.34 24.67
CA GLU A 230 22.74 5.85 26.02
C GLU A 230 21.28 6.11 26.44
N ALA A 231 20.79 7.34 26.26
CA ALA A 231 19.41 7.71 26.59
C ALA A 231 18.36 6.91 25.81
N TYR A 232 18.67 6.49 24.58
CA TYR A 232 17.78 5.71 23.72
C TYR A 232 17.98 4.19 23.86
N GLY A 233 18.97 3.73 24.65
CA GLY A 233 19.33 2.32 24.72
C GLY A 233 19.86 1.75 23.39
N LEU A 234 20.44 2.61 22.54
CA LEU A 234 20.98 2.22 21.23
C LEU A 234 22.49 1.98 21.36
N PRO A 235 22.98 0.75 21.10
CA PRO A 235 24.43 0.54 20.99
C PRO A 235 24.99 1.36 19.82
N LEU A 236 26.23 1.82 19.94
CA LEU A 236 26.90 2.57 18.90
C LEU A 236 28.32 2.03 18.70
N ASN A 237 28.63 1.66 17.46
CA ASN A 237 29.94 1.26 16.99
C ASN A 237 30.32 2.12 15.78
N PRO A 238 31.10 3.19 15.96
CA PRO A 238 31.24 4.23 14.96
C PRO A 238 32.03 3.83 13.72
N GLY A 239 32.78 2.72 13.74
CA GLY A 239 33.45 2.12 12.59
C GLY A 239 34.30 3.10 11.73
N PRO A 240 34.77 2.66 10.55
CA PRO A 240 35.35 3.57 9.58
C PRO A 240 34.25 4.36 8.83
N PHE A 241 34.59 5.56 8.37
CA PHE A 241 33.76 6.25 7.37
C PHE A 241 33.83 5.51 6.04
N ALA A 242 32.71 5.45 5.34
CA ALA A 242 32.55 4.70 4.09
C ALA A 242 32.03 5.61 2.98
N ASP A 243 32.32 5.29 1.72
CA ASP A 243 31.63 5.93 0.60
C ASP A 243 30.19 5.41 0.51
N SER A 244 29.23 6.17 1.05
CA SER A 244 27.84 5.74 1.15
C SER A 244 27.04 5.90 -0.15
N LYS A 245 27.66 6.29 -1.28
CA LYS A 245 26.94 6.52 -2.55
C LYS A 245 26.16 5.28 -2.99
N LYS A 246 26.81 4.11 -3.00
CA LYS A 246 26.17 2.85 -3.39
C LYS A 246 25.05 2.45 -2.43
N ALA A 247 25.23 2.67 -1.13
CA ALA A 247 24.17 2.44 -0.14
C ALA A 247 22.93 3.31 -0.43
N CYS A 248 23.13 4.58 -0.83
CA CYS A 248 22.03 5.45 -1.25
C CYS A 248 21.35 4.97 -2.55
N CYS A 249 22.11 4.48 -3.54
CA CYS A 249 21.52 3.88 -4.75
C CYS A 249 20.70 2.62 -4.43
N GLY A 250 21.24 1.73 -3.59
CA GLY A 250 20.56 0.51 -3.15
C GLY A 250 19.26 0.79 -2.39
N PHE A 251 19.16 1.93 -1.69
CA PHE A 251 17.91 2.36 -1.08
C PHE A 251 16.80 2.60 -2.11
N PHE A 252 17.09 3.25 -3.25
CA PHE A 252 16.06 3.50 -4.27
C PHE A 252 15.60 2.21 -4.95
N PHE A 253 16.51 1.26 -5.19
CA PHE A 253 16.15 -0.09 -5.64
C PHE A 253 15.23 -0.78 -4.61
N ALA A 254 15.63 -0.78 -3.33
CA ALA A 254 14.83 -1.38 -2.28
C ALA A 254 13.46 -0.72 -2.15
N GLN A 255 13.37 0.60 -2.31
CA GLN A 255 12.12 1.36 -2.28
C GLN A 255 11.19 0.95 -3.44
N GLU A 256 11.71 0.80 -4.66
CA GLU A 256 10.94 0.33 -5.82
C GLU A 256 10.35 -1.07 -5.58
N LYS A 257 11.08 -1.92 -4.87
CA LYS A 257 10.64 -3.28 -4.49
C LYS A 257 9.78 -3.32 -3.22
N GLY A 258 9.41 -2.17 -2.65
CA GLY A 258 8.58 -2.09 -1.44
C GLY A 258 9.32 -2.49 -0.14
N ARG A 259 10.65 -2.49 -0.15
CA ARG A 259 11.53 -2.88 0.97
C ARG A 259 12.46 -1.75 1.45
N GLY A 260 12.19 -0.51 1.05
CA GLY A 260 13.04 0.66 1.37
C GLY A 260 13.35 0.81 2.86
N ALA A 261 12.35 0.73 3.74
CA ALA A 261 12.54 0.85 5.20
C ALA A 261 13.42 -0.28 5.77
N ALA A 262 13.16 -1.53 5.40
CA ALA A 262 13.96 -2.67 5.87
C ALA A 262 15.42 -2.59 5.40
N TYR A 263 15.65 -2.14 4.16
CA TYR A 263 17.00 -1.93 3.64
C TYR A 263 17.70 -0.78 4.38
N HIS A 264 17.01 0.35 4.57
CA HIS A 264 17.49 1.52 5.31
C HIS A 264 17.97 1.17 6.72
N ASP A 265 17.15 0.45 7.48
CA ASP A 265 17.50 -0.04 8.82
C ASP A 265 18.71 -0.98 8.77
N GLY A 266 18.76 -1.85 7.75
CA GLY A 266 19.87 -2.76 7.53
C GLY A 266 21.19 -2.04 7.23
N VAL A 267 21.18 -0.98 6.42
CA VAL A 267 22.37 -0.16 6.15
C VAL A 267 22.85 0.54 7.42
N TYR A 268 21.95 1.16 8.18
CA TYR A 268 22.31 1.80 9.44
C TYR A 268 22.87 0.81 10.46
N ARG A 269 22.27 -0.39 10.56
CA ARG A 269 22.80 -1.48 11.37
C ARG A 269 24.21 -1.87 10.92
N ALA A 270 24.43 -2.09 9.64
CA ALA A 270 25.75 -2.45 9.11
C ALA A 270 26.79 -1.37 9.45
N ARG A 271 26.45 -0.09 9.25
CA ARG A 271 27.35 1.05 9.45
C ARG A 271 27.65 1.35 10.92
N TRP A 272 26.62 1.41 11.77
CA TRP A 272 26.71 1.98 13.14
C TRP A 272 26.59 0.96 14.26
N LEU A 273 26.21 -0.29 13.98
CA LEU A 273 26.16 -1.37 14.97
C LEU A 273 27.23 -2.42 14.70
N GLU A 274 27.40 -2.80 13.44
CA GLU A 274 28.33 -3.85 13.00
C GLU A 274 29.69 -3.31 12.53
N ALA A 275 29.86 -1.98 12.43
CA ALA A 275 31.05 -1.30 11.92
C ALA A 275 31.56 -1.81 10.56
N LYS A 276 30.63 -2.21 9.68
CA LYS A 276 30.93 -2.64 8.32
C LYS A 276 31.07 -1.45 7.37
N ASP A 277 31.89 -1.63 6.34
CA ASP A 277 32.04 -0.68 5.24
C ASP A 277 30.86 -0.81 4.26
N ILE A 278 29.95 0.16 4.32
CA ILE A 278 28.77 0.27 3.43
C ILE A 278 29.08 0.80 2.03
N GLY A 279 30.36 1.05 1.71
CA GLY A 279 30.82 1.28 0.33
C GLY A 279 31.06 -0.01 -0.45
N GLN A 280 31.16 -1.16 0.24
CA GLN A 280 31.39 -2.46 -0.38
C GLN A 280 30.08 -3.07 -0.89
N GLU A 281 30.09 -3.57 -2.12
CA GLU A 281 28.94 -4.26 -2.73
C GLU A 281 28.49 -5.48 -1.92
N GLU A 282 29.45 -6.23 -1.35
CA GLU A 282 29.16 -7.42 -0.53
C GLU A 282 28.39 -7.06 0.74
N THR A 283 28.80 -6.01 1.46
CA THR A 283 28.08 -5.53 2.65
C THR A 283 26.63 -5.17 2.29
N LEU A 284 26.44 -4.49 1.16
CA LEU A 284 25.10 -4.07 0.72
C LEU A 284 24.25 -5.26 0.26
N ALA A 285 24.85 -6.27 -0.37
CA ALA A 285 24.20 -7.53 -0.71
C ALA A 285 23.68 -8.26 0.54
N GLU A 286 24.50 -8.40 1.58
CA GLU A 286 24.07 -9.00 2.86
C GLU A 286 22.92 -8.21 3.49
N VAL A 287 22.96 -6.87 3.41
CA VAL A 287 21.88 -6.00 3.87
C VAL A 287 20.59 -6.24 3.08
N ALA A 288 20.67 -6.37 1.76
CA ALA A 288 19.51 -6.67 0.92
C ALA A 288 18.88 -8.03 1.25
N GLU A 289 19.69 -9.08 1.44
CA GLU A 289 19.19 -10.41 1.82
C GLU A 289 18.41 -10.36 3.14
N ARG A 290 18.96 -9.68 4.15
CA ARG A 290 18.27 -9.47 5.44
C ARG A 290 16.98 -8.66 5.30
N ALA A 291 16.93 -7.74 4.34
CA ALA A 291 15.74 -6.95 4.01
C ALA A 291 14.71 -7.71 3.14
N GLY A 292 14.99 -8.96 2.76
CA GLY A 292 14.12 -9.79 1.93
C GLY A 292 14.19 -9.46 0.43
N LEU A 293 15.33 -8.93 -0.03
CA LEU A 293 15.63 -8.66 -1.43
C LEU A 293 16.62 -9.69 -1.98
N ALA A 294 16.55 -9.95 -3.30
CA ALA A 294 17.50 -10.84 -3.95
C ALA A 294 18.86 -10.16 -4.08
N ARG A 295 19.91 -10.83 -3.59
CA ARG A 295 21.31 -10.43 -3.67
C ARG A 295 21.72 -9.98 -5.08
N ASP A 296 21.50 -10.85 -6.07
CA ASP A 296 21.96 -10.61 -7.44
C ASP A 296 21.21 -9.44 -8.10
N GLU A 297 19.93 -9.26 -7.76
CA GLU A 297 19.15 -8.09 -8.24
C GLU A 297 19.70 -6.79 -7.67
N LEU A 298 20.08 -6.75 -6.37
CA LEU A 298 20.72 -5.56 -5.80
C LEU A 298 22.06 -5.28 -6.50
N LEU A 299 22.91 -6.30 -6.63
CA LEU A 299 24.24 -6.13 -7.24
C LEU A 299 24.15 -5.62 -8.68
N ALA A 300 23.16 -6.10 -9.44
CA ALA A 300 22.85 -5.57 -10.77
C ALA A 300 22.37 -4.10 -10.68
N ALA A 301 21.40 -3.82 -9.81
CA ALA A 301 20.85 -2.49 -9.60
C ALA A 301 21.90 -1.44 -9.22
N LEU A 302 22.92 -1.78 -8.44
CA LEU A 302 24.00 -0.85 -8.08
C LEU A 302 24.82 -0.34 -9.28
N ARG A 303 24.68 -0.98 -10.45
CA ARG A 303 25.32 -0.59 -11.71
C ARG A 303 24.37 0.12 -12.66
N GLU A 304 23.09 0.22 -12.32
CA GLU A 304 22.08 0.83 -13.18
C GLU A 304 22.08 2.37 -13.04
N PRO A 305 22.17 3.12 -14.15
CA PRO A 305 22.27 4.57 -14.10
C PRO A 305 21.06 5.29 -13.48
N HIS A 306 19.87 4.69 -13.50
CA HIS A 306 18.66 5.37 -13.03
C HIS A 306 18.59 5.51 -11.50
N TYR A 307 19.23 4.62 -10.73
CA TYR A 307 19.32 4.78 -9.27
C TYR A 307 20.32 5.85 -8.86
N GLU A 308 21.40 6.01 -9.63
CA GLU A 308 22.27 7.18 -9.47
C GLU A 308 21.54 8.48 -9.84
N ALA A 309 20.75 8.46 -10.92
CA ALA A 309 19.88 9.60 -11.25
C ALA A 309 18.82 9.87 -10.15
N ALA A 310 18.32 8.84 -9.45
CA ALA A 310 17.42 9.00 -8.32
C ALA A 310 18.11 9.67 -7.11
N LEU A 311 19.36 9.29 -6.83
CA LEU A 311 20.19 9.94 -5.83
C LEU A 311 20.46 11.40 -6.18
N GLU A 312 20.77 11.70 -7.44
CA GLU A 312 20.98 13.09 -7.88
C GLU A 312 19.71 13.94 -7.76
N ARG A 313 18.52 13.37 -8.03
CA ARG A 313 17.25 14.03 -7.74
C ARG A 313 17.07 14.31 -6.24
N SER A 314 17.35 13.33 -5.38
CA SER A 314 17.29 13.52 -3.92
C SER A 314 18.26 14.61 -3.44
N ASN A 315 19.47 14.65 -3.98
CA ASN A 315 20.45 15.70 -3.73
C ASN A 315 19.97 17.08 -4.22
N ALA A 316 19.30 17.13 -5.38
CA ALA A 316 18.72 18.37 -5.91
C ALA A 316 17.56 18.88 -5.05
N ASP A 317 16.70 17.98 -4.59
CA ASP A 317 15.59 18.31 -3.68
C ASP A 317 16.13 18.86 -2.36
N ALA A 318 17.18 18.23 -1.79
CA ALA A 318 17.83 18.73 -0.58
C ALA A 318 18.39 20.16 -0.76
N ARG A 319 18.96 20.48 -1.93
CA ARG A 319 19.41 21.84 -2.25
C ARG A 319 18.24 22.82 -2.39
N ALA A 320 17.18 22.43 -3.09
CA ALA A 320 15.99 23.26 -3.27
C ALA A 320 15.28 23.54 -1.93
N ASP A 321 15.31 22.59 -1.02
CA ASP A 321 14.78 22.70 0.34
C ASP A 321 15.72 23.42 1.33
N GLU A 322 16.90 23.85 0.88
CA GLU A 322 17.93 24.52 1.68
C GLU A 322 18.45 23.65 2.85
N VAL A 323 18.56 22.34 2.64
CA VAL A 323 19.15 21.40 3.61
C VAL A 323 20.65 21.64 3.72
N PHE A 324 21.12 21.94 4.93
CA PHE A 324 22.52 22.27 5.20
C PHE A 324 23.22 21.27 6.15
N GLY A 325 22.51 20.26 6.64
CA GLY A 325 23.04 19.24 7.54
C GLY A 325 22.04 18.11 7.76
N PHE A 326 22.46 17.05 8.46
CA PHE A 326 21.64 15.85 8.66
C PHE A 326 21.63 15.41 10.13
N PRO A 327 20.49 14.94 10.67
CA PRO A 327 19.20 14.74 9.99
C PRO A 327 18.45 16.07 9.78
N PHE A 328 17.63 16.13 8.75
CA PHE A 328 16.79 17.30 8.44
C PHE A 328 15.37 16.86 8.10
N PHE A 329 14.39 17.49 8.70
CA PHE A 329 12.98 17.16 8.55
C PHE A 329 12.20 18.33 7.97
N ILE A 330 11.24 18.03 7.09
CA ILE A 330 10.31 19.02 6.55
C ILE A 330 8.89 18.49 6.67
N TYR A 331 8.01 19.30 7.25
CA TYR A 331 6.58 19.03 7.36
C TYR A 331 5.82 20.31 6.98
N GLU A 332 4.96 20.24 5.96
CA GLU A 332 4.18 21.38 5.46
C GLU A 332 5.01 22.67 5.24
N GLY A 333 6.20 22.52 4.66
CA GLY A 333 7.15 23.62 4.40
C GLY A 333 7.94 24.10 5.62
N LYS A 334 7.64 23.63 6.83
CA LYS A 334 8.39 23.95 8.06
C LYS A 334 9.58 23.02 8.21
N ARG A 335 10.73 23.60 8.57
CA ARG A 335 12.04 22.94 8.58
C ARG A 335 12.53 22.69 10.01
N PHE A 336 13.07 21.50 10.27
CA PHE A 336 13.61 21.09 11.56
C PHE A 336 14.94 20.38 11.35
N TRP A 337 16.01 20.86 11.96
CA TRP A 337 17.35 20.29 11.80
C TRP A 337 17.88 19.70 13.11
N GLY A 338 18.30 18.44 13.07
CA GLY A 338 18.86 17.72 14.23
C GLY A 338 17.92 16.70 14.86
N ASN A 339 18.50 15.66 15.45
CA ASN A 339 17.79 14.63 16.23
C ASN A 339 17.01 15.26 17.40
N ASP A 340 17.55 16.32 18.01
CA ASP A 340 16.99 17.09 19.12
C ASP A 340 15.86 18.06 18.70
N ARG A 341 15.39 17.97 17.45
CA ARG A 341 14.23 18.72 16.94
C ARG A 341 13.03 17.84 16.61
N ILE A 342 13.11 16.53 16.81
CA ILE A 342 11.99 15.61 16.56
C ILE A 342 10.78 15.97 17.46
N GLU A 343 11.01 16.35 18.71
CA GLU A 343 9.93 16.77 19.62
C GLU A 343 9.22 18.05 19.14
N TRP A 344 9.96 18.98 18.53
CA TRP A 344 9.40 20.20 17.95
C TRP A 344 8.62 19.91 16.67
N LEU A 345 9.13 19.00 15.84
CA LEU A 345 8.41 18.48 14.68
C LEU A 345 7.09 17.85 15.09
N VAL A 346 7.08 16.94 16.08
CA VAL A 346 5.86 16.29 16.60
C VAL A 346 4.87 17.32 17.15
N ARG A 347 5.36 18.32 17.89
CA ARG A 347 4.51 19.43 18.38
C ARG A 347 3.87 20.20 17.24
N GLU A 348 4.61 20.44 16.16
CA GLU A 348 4.09 21.14 15.00
C GLU A 348 2.98 20.34 14.30
N ILE A 349 3.21 19.03 14.11
CA ILE A 349 2.24 18.11 13.51
C ILE A 349 0.95 18.03 14.34
N LYS A 350 1.00 18.23 15.65
CA LYS A 350 -0.18 18.25 16.54
C LYS A 350 -1.02 19.53 16.45
N LYS A 351 -0.52 20.61 15.85
CA LYS A 351 -1.25 21.89 15.73
C LYS A 351 -2.28 21.90 14.60
N GLY A 352 -2.05 21.08 13.56
CA GLY A 352 -3.00 20.81 12.48
C GLY A 352 -3.67 19.46 12.68
#